data_AF-A0A843H0M7-F1
#
_entry.id   AF-A0A843H0M7-F1
#
_cell.length_a   1.000
_cell.length_b   1.000
_cell.length_c   1.000
_cell.angle_alpha   90.00
_cell.angle_beta   90.00
_cell.angle_gamma   90.00
#
_symmetry.space_group_name_H-M   'P 1'
#
loop_
_entity.id
_entity.type
_entity.pdbx_description
1 polymer ?
#
loop_
_entity_poly.entity_id
_entity_poly.type
_entity_poly.pdbx_seq_one_letter_code
_entity_poly.pdbx_strand_id
1 'polypeptide(L)'
;MTIFLKCLYILFESAWRWFFGCSIIKRAILHIANVLATAGILWYIGKPLWIVAIVVALYEAFYWSVGHGPAFDMGRGGKPDAETIKRYKKYFWNKWCEFLVPKEYWYTFGYDYLWMFFRYEVPAILIAIFLPSLWFAFAGFAVSTIYAICWSLSDKDELHGHRATRVAEILSGLMSGLLLII
;
A
#
# COMPACT_ATOMS: atom_id res chain seq x y z
N MET A 1 -6.37 28.95 -0.75
CA MET A 1 -5.10 28.38 -0.24
C MET A 1 -5.25 26.93 0.22
N THR A 2 -6.33 26.60 0.96
CA THR A 2 -6.64 25.25 1.48
C THR A 2 -6.76 24.16 0.41
N ILE A 3 -7.50 24.41 -0.68
CA ILE A 3 -7.69 23.42 -1.77
C ILE A 3 -6.38 23.18 -2.53
N PHE A 4 -5.58 24.22 -2.76
CA PHE A 4 -4.30 24.12 -3.47
C PHE A 4 -3.31 23.22 -2.73
N LEU A 5 -3.16 23.39 -1.41
CA LEU A 5 -2.28 22.55 -0.58
C LEU A 5 -2.77 21.09 -0.53
N LYS A 6 -4.08 20.87 -0.47
CA LYS A 6 -4.72 19.55 -0.56
C LYS A 6 -4.41 18.84 -1.88
N CYS A 7 -4.58 19.54 -3.01
CA CYS A 7 -4.23 19.00 -4.33
C CYS A 7 -2.73 18.73 -4.48
N LEU A 8 -1.87 19.62 -3.95
CA LEU A 8 -0.42 19.43 -3.98
C LEU A 8 0.00 18.19 -3.18
N TYR A 9 -0.65 17.92 -2.05
CA TYR A 9 -0.38 16.72 -1.25
C TYR A 9 -0.78 15.42 -1.97
N ILE A 10 -1.93 15.39 -2.66
CA ILE A 10 -2.34 14.25 -3.50
C ILE A 10 -1.29 13.98 -4.59
N LEU A 11 -0.85 15.03 -5.28
CA LEU A 11 0.16 14.94 -6.33
C LEU A 11 1.52 14.54 -5.76
N PHE A 12 1.87 15.02 -4.56
CA PHE A 12 3.06 14.61 -3.83
C PHE A 12 3.06 13.11 -3.56
N GLU A 13 2.04 12.55 -2.89
CA GLU A 13 1.98 11.12 -2.58
C GLU A 13 2.14 10.25 -3.85
N SER A 14 1.66 10.74 -4.99
CA SER A 14 1.70 10.04 -6.28
C SER A 14 3.06 10.15 -6.98
N ALA A 15 3.59 11.36 -7.09
CA ALA A 15 4.90 11.63 -7.67
C ALA A 15 6.03 11.05 -6.81
N TRP A 16 5.88 11.11 -5.49
CA TRP A 16 6.82 10.56 -4.52
C TRP A 16 7.01 9.05 -4.71
N ARG A 17 5.94 8.31 -5.03
CA ARG A 17 5.97 6.88 -5.36
C ARG A 17 6.54 6.62 -6.76
N TRP A 18 6.31 7.53 -7.73
CA TRP A 18 6.85 7.41 -9.08
C TRP A 18 8.38 7.55 -9.13
N PHE A 19 8.97 8.48 -8.37
CA PHE A 19 10.38 8.86 -8.53
C PHE A 19 11.41 7.92 -7.86
N PHE A 20 11.04 7.08 -6.89
CA PHE A 20 12.04 6.41 -6.04
C PHE A 20 11.89 4.88 -5.97
N GLY A 21 12.49 4.20 -6.95
CA GLY A 21 12.72 2.75 -6.93
C GLY A 21 14.05 2.34 -6.27
N CYS A 22 13.96 1.42 -5.30
CA CYS A 22 14.92 0.34 -5.00
C CYS A 22 16.35 0.63 -4.50
N SER A 23 16.63 1.66 -3.69
CA SER A 23 17.87 1.67 -2.86
C SER A 23 17.59 1.97 -1.39
N ILE A 24 18.40 1.45 -0.46
CA ILE A 24 18.15 1.55 0.98
C ILE A 24 18.17 3.01 1.48
N ILE A 25 19.09 3.82 0.95
CA ILE A 25 19.21 5.25 1.26
C ILE A 25 18.04 6.02 0.64
N LYS A 26 17.66 5.68 -0.61
CA LYS A 26 16.47 6.25 -1.24
C LYS A 26 15.20 5.90 -0.45
N ARG A 27 15.11 4.71 0.14
CA ARG A 27 14.00 4.33 1.04
C ARG A 27 13.99 5.11 2.35
N ALA A 28 15.15 5.35 2.96
CA ALA A 28 15.22 6.14 4.20
C ALA A 28 14.75 7.59 3.98
N ILE A 29 15.24 8.24 2.92
CA ILE A 29 14.78 9.58 2.50
C ILE A 29 13.28 9.54 2.15
N LEU A 30 12.83 8.47 1.49
CA LEU A 30 11.42 8.24 1.15
C LEU A 30 10.52 8.25 2.38
N HIS A 31 10.88 7.50 3.42
CA HIS A 31 10.11 7.46 4.66
C HIS A 31 10.14 8.79 5.38
N ILE A 32 11.30 9.46 5.48
CA ILE A 32 11.39 10.75 6.18
C ILE A 32 10.49 11.80 5.52
N ALA A 33 10.55 11.97 4.20
CA ALA A 33 9.71 13.00 3.56
C ALA A 33 8.23 12.62 3.56
N ASN A 34 7.86 11.33 3.47
CA ASN A 34 6.46 10.92 3.58
C ASN A 34 5.92 11.14 5.01
N VAL A 35 6.72 10.82 6.03
CA VAL A 35 6.44 11.14 7.45
C VAL A 35 6.18 12.63 7.60
N LEU A 36 7.09 13.48 7.11
CA LEU A 36 6.98 14.94 7.28
C LEU A 36 5.79 15.51 6.52
N ALA A 37 5.53 15.04 5.29
CA ALA A 37 4.40 15.48 4.48
C ALA A 37 3.06 15.05 5.13
N THR A 38 2.95 13.78 5.54
CA THR A 38 1.75 13.25 6.22
C THR A 38 1.52 13.94 7.57
N ALA A 39 2.58 14.16 8.36
CA ALA A 39 2.48 14.89 9.61
C ALA A 39 2.03 16.35 9.39
N GLY A 40 2.64 17.01 8.40
CA GLY A 40 2.32 18.39 8.02
C GLY A 40 0.87 18.55 7.57
N ILE A 41 0.35 17.66 6.73
CA ILE A 41 -1.04 17.75 6.26
C ILE A 41 -2.04 17.48 7.39
N LEU A 42 -1.77 16.49 8.25
CA LEU A 42 -2.66 16.16 9.38
C LEU A 42 -2.70 17.27 10.41
N TRP A 43 -1.54 17.91 10.68
CA TRP A 43 -1.48 19.10 11.52
C TRP A 43 -2.22 20.27 10.86
N TYR A 44 -2.01 20.51 9.56
CA TYR A 44 -2.67 21.57 8.82
C TYR A 44 -4.21 21.48 8.86
N ILE A 45 -4.76 20.26 8.80
CA ILE A 45 -6.22 20.03 8.93
C ILE A 45 -6.69 19.95 10.39
N GLY A 46 -5.83 20.33 11.35
CA GLY A 46 -6.20 20.54 12.76
C GLY A 46 -6.24 19.28 13.62
N LYS A 47 -5.58 18.19 13.22
CA LYS A 47 -5.51 17.00 14.09
C LYS A 47 -4.54 17.24 15.26
N PRO A 48 -4.86 16.80 16.49
CA PRO A 48 -3.96 16.91 17.62
C PRO A 48 -2.71 16.04 17.40
N LEU A 49 -1.57 16.51 17.92
CA LEU A 49 -0.25 15.90 17.67
C LEU A 49 -0.17 14.40 17.97
N TRP A 50 -0.89 13.92 18.99
CA TRP A 50 -0.91 12.49 19.32
C TRP A 50 -1.61 11.65 18.25
N ILE A 51 -2.68 12.17 17.62
CA ILE A 51 -3.32 11.51 16.46
C ILE A 51 -2.38 11.53 15.27
N VAL A 52 -1.72 12.68 15.01
CA VAL A 52 -0.74 12.81 13.93
C VAL A 52 0.35 11.75 14.06
N ALA A 53 0.94 11.61 15.25
CA ALA A 53 1.99 10.64 15.52
C ALA A 53 1.52 9.20 15.28
N ILE A 54 0.33 8.83 15.78
CA ILE A 54 -0.21 7.47 15.62
C ILE A 54 -0.51 7.17 14.15
N VAL A 55 -1.19 8.09 13.45
CA VAL A 55 -1.56 7.88 12.04
C VAL A 55 -0.33 7.78 11.17
N VAL A 56 0.67 8.65 11.36
CA VAL A 56 1.95 8.57 10.63
C VAL A 56 2.65 7.24 10.90
N ALA A 57 2.66 6.77 12.16
CA ALA A 57 3.25 5.47 12.50
C ALA A 57 2.51 4.31 11.83
N LEU A 58 1.18 4.29 11.83
CA LEU A 58 0.38 3.25 11.18
C LEU A 58 0.54 3.27 9.66
N TYR A 59 0.50 4.45 9.07
CA TYR A 59 0.61 4.67 7.64
C TYR A 59 2.00 4.28 7.12
N GLU A 60 3.07 4.67 7.81
CA GLU A 60 4.42 4.31 7.39
C GLU A 60 4.80 2.89 7.77
N ALA A 61 4.71 2.53 9.06
CA ALA A 61 5.27 1.27 9.54
C ALA A 61 4.48 0.06 9.07
N PHE A 62 3.15 0.15 9.02
CA PHE A 62 2.29 -1.00 8.74
C PHE A 62 1.73 -0.99 7.32
N TYR A 63 1.35 0.18 6.81
CA TYR A 63 0.74 0.28 5.49
C TYR A 63 1.81 0.25 4.37
N TRP A 64 2.93 0.98 4.50
CA TRP A 64 3.83 1.22 3.37
C TRP A 64 5.30 0.77 3.50
N SER A 65 5.85 0.57 4.71
CA SER A 65 7.31 0.42 4.92
C SER A 65 7.98 -0.76 4.22
N VAL A 66 7.27 -1.88 4.04
CA VAL A 66 7.91 -3.15 3.67
C VAL A 66 7.93 -3.38 2.14
N GLY A 67 7.27 -2.54 1.33
CA GLY A 67 7.10 -2.72 -0.13
C GLY A 67 6.20 -3.92 -0.47
N HIS A 68 5.59 -4.00 -1.66
CA HIS A 68 4.47 -4.93 -1.97
C HIS A 68 4.75 -6.45 -1.76
N GLY A 69 6.00 -6.85 -1.55
CA GLY A 69 6.36 -8.24 -1.23
C GLY A 69 6.35 -9.14 -2.47
N PRO A 70 6.17 -10.46 -2.31
CA PRO A 70 6.07 -11.40 -3.43
C PRO A 70 4.65 -11.52 -4.02
N ALA A 71 3.67 -10.80 -3.47
CA ALA A 71 2.29 -10.88 -3.93
C ALA A 71 2.18 -10.48 -5.40
N PHE A 72 1.48 -11.31 -6.17
CA PHE A 72 1.29 -11.23 -7.62
C PHE A 72 2.55 -11.41 -8.46
N ASP A 73 3.72 -11.68 -7.87
CA ASP A 73 4.94 -12.01 -8.63
C ASP A 73 4.78 -13.33 -9.40
N MET A 74 3.82 -14.16 -9.00
CA MET A 74 3.46 -15.37 -9.70
C MET A 74 2.24 -15.15 -10.59
N GLY A 75 2.45 -15.21 -11.90
CA GLY A 75 1.36 -15.29 -12.86
C GLY A 75 0.48 -16.51 -12.57
N ARG A 76 -0.71 -16.27 -11.99
CA ARG A 76 -1.92 -17.10 -12.07
C ARG A 76 -1.72 -18.63 -12.12
N GLY A 77 -1.03 -19.22 -11.14
CA GLY A 77 -0.94 -20.69 -10.99
C GLY A 77 0.43 -21.30 -11.25
N GLY A 78 1.50 -20.50 -11.28
CA GLY A 78 2.86 -21.01 -11.14
C GLY A 78 3.04 -21.79 -9.83
N LYS A 79 3.96 -22.76 -9.81
CA LYS A 79 4.48 -23.32 -8.56
C LYS A 79 5.61 -22.42 -8.11
N PRO A 80 5.54 -21.77 -6.93
CA PRO A 80 6.59 -20.86 -6.51
C PRO A 80 7.85 -21.66 -6.24
N ASP A 81 8.98 -21.14 -6.71
CA ASP A 81 10.27 -21.69 -6.35
C ASP A 81 10.58 -21.46 -4.86
N ALA A 82 11.62 -22.12 -4.38
CA ALA A 82 12.02 -22.03 -2.97
C ALA A 82 12.35 -20.59 -2.55
N GLU A 83 12.83 -19.74 -3.48
CA GLU A 83 13.14 -18.34 -3.20
C GLU A 83 11.87 -17.51 -2.99
N THR A 84 10.86 -17.70 -3.84
CA THR A 84 9.55 -17.04 -3.76
C THR A 84 8.84 -17.44 -2.47
N ILE A 85 8.83 -18.73 -2.12
CA ILE A 85 8.28 -19.21 -0.84
C ILE A 85 9.03 -18.56 0.34
N LYS A 86 10.36 -18.51 0.28
CA LYS A 86 11.17 -17.86 1.32
C LYS A 86 10.83 -16.37 1.46
N ARG A 87 10.52 -15.68 0.34
CA ARG A 87 10.04 -14.30 0.38
C ARG A 87 8.67 -14.22 1.07
N TYR A 88 7.71 -15.08 0.74
CA TYR A 88 6.39 -15.10 1.40
C TYR A 88 6.52 -15.29 2.92
N LYS A 89 7.33 -16.25 3.35
CA LYS A 89 7.53 -16.58 4.77
C LYS A 89 8.19 -15.47 5.59
N LYS A 90 8.85 -14.49 4.96
CA LYS A 90 9.42 -13.32 5.65
C LYS A 90 8.36 -12.33 6.14
N TYR A 91 7.15 -12.37 5.59
CA TYR A 91 6.11 -11.38 5.91
C TYR A 91 5.11 -11.92 6.92
N PHE A 92 4.78 -11.07 7.89
CA PHE A 92 3.81 -11.38 8.94
C PHE A 92 2.44 -11.79 8.38
N TRP A 93 1.94 -11.08 7.36
CA TRP A 93 0.63 -11.31 6.74
C TRP A 93 0.46 -12.69 6.09
N ASN A 94 1.58 -13.33 5.71
CA ASN A 94 1.55 -14.66 5.11
C ASN A 94 0.96 -15.70 6.09
N LYS A 95 1.25 -15.58 7.39
CA LYS A 95 0.74 -16.53 8.39
C LYS A 95 -0.77 -16.54 8.49
N TRP A 96 -1.40 -15.37 8.35
CA TRP A 96 -2.86 -15.23 8.38
C TRP A 96 -3.50 -15.83 7.13
N CYS A 97 -2.89 -15.63 5.96
CA CYS A 97 -3.39 -16.20 4.71
C CYS A 97 -3.26 -17.73 4.72
N GLU A 98 -2.15 -18.27 5.20
CA GLU A 98 -1.95 -19.72 5.35
C GLU A 98 -2.93 -20.36 6.34
N PHE A 99 -3.40 -19.60 7.33
CA PHE A 99 -4.42 -20.06 8.28
C PHE A 99 -5.82 -20.12 7.65
N LEU A 100 -6.16 -19.16 6.78
CA LEU A 100 -7.51 -19.02 6.21
C LEU A 100 -7.71 -19.77 4.89
N VAL A 101 -6.65 -20.00 4.14
CA VAL A 101 -6.70 -20.56 2.79
C VAL A 101 -6.16 -22.00 2.80
N PRO A 102 -6.88 -22.99 2.23
CA PRO A 102 -6.36 -24.35 2.06
C PRO A 102 -5.05 -24.38 1.26
N LYS A 103 -4.17 -25.34 1.56
CA LYS A 103 -2.80 -25.41 1.02
C LYS A 103 -2.74 -25.48 -0.51
N GLU A 104 -3.72 -26.13 -1.12
CA GLU A 104 -3.88 -26.27 -2.57
C GLU A 104 -4.10 -24.92 -3.28
N TYR A 105 -4.53 -23.88 -2.56
CA TYR A 105 -4.73 -22.54 -3.08
C TYR A 105 -3.64 -21.55 -2.68
N TRP A 106 -2.61 -21.97 -1.94
CA TRP A 106 -1.53 -21.07 -1.55
C TRP A 106 -0.79 -20.51 -2.76
N TYR A 107 -0.44 -19.22 -2.69
CA TYR A 107 0.29 -18.48 -3.72
C TYR A 107 -0.43 -18.42 -5.09
N THR A 108 -1.74 -18.68 -5.10
CA THR A 108 -2.60 -18.38 -6.24
C THR A 108 -2.98 -16.89 -6.25
N PHE A 109 -3.56 -16.43 -7.36
CA PHE A 109 -4.02 -15.04 -7.48
C PHE A 109 -4.97 -14.63 -6.34
N GLY A 110 -5.92 -15.51 -5.96
CA GLY A 110 -6.84 -15.25 -4.86
C GLY A 110 -6.14 -15.18 -3.51
N TYR A 111 -5.11 -16.01 -3.30
CA TYR A 111 -4.26 -15.95 -2.11
C TYR A 111 -3.50 -14.63 -2.05
N ASP A 112 -2.91 -14.18 -3.15
CA ASP A 112 -2.15 -12.94 -3.24
C ASP A 112 -3.05 -11.71 -3.03
N TYR A 113 -4.27 -11.76 -3.56
CA TYR A 113 -5.29 -10.75 -3.30
C TYR A 113 -5.63 -10.67 -1.81
N LEU A 114 -5.94 -11.80 -1.18
CA LEU A 114 -6.27 -11.84 0.25
C LEU A 114 -5.10 -11.39 1.12
N TRP A 115 -3.88 -11.74 0.72
CA TRP A 115 -2.65 -11.30 1.37
C TRP A 115 -2.48 -9.79 1.31
N MET A 116 -2.69 -9.19 0.13
CA MET A 116 -2.67 -7.74 -0.04
C MET A 116 -3.80 -7.07 0.72
N PHE A 117 -4.99 -7.67 0.72
CA PHE A 117 -6.13 -7.18 1.49
C PHE A 117 -5.77 -7.07 2.98
N PHE A 118 -5.34 -8.14 3.65
CA PHE A 118 -5.02 -8.06 5.08
C PHE A 118 -3.89 -7.10 5.38
N ARG A 119 -2.88 -7.08 4.53
CA ARG A 119 -1.74 -6.18 4.65
C ARG A 119 -2.16 -4.73 4.73
N TYR A 120 -3.08 -4.31 3.88
CA TYR A 120 -3.49 -2.91 3.79
C TYR A 120 -4.72 -2.60 4.65
N GLU A 121 -5.67 -3.53 4.77
CA GLU A 121 -6.93 -3.29 5.45
C GLU A 121 -6.76 -3.14 6.96
N VAL A 122 -5.92 -3.96 7.59
CA VAL A 122 -5.69 -3.88 9.04
C VAL A 122 -5.17 -2.50 9.47
N PRO A 123 -4.08 -1.98 8.88
CA PRO A 123 -3.64 -0.61 9.20
C PRO A 123 -4.66 0.46 8.76
N ALA A 124 -5.41 0.25 7.67
CA ALA A 124 -6.49 1.15 7.25
C ALA A 124 -7.59 1.29 8.30
N ILE A 125 -8.07 0.17 8.85
CA ILE A 125 -9.09 0.16 9.91
C ILE A 125 -8.56 0.89 11.16
N LEU A 126 -7.30 0.67 11.53
CA LEU A 126 -6.70 1.39 12.65
C LEU A 126 -6.64 2.90 12.38
N ILE A 127 -6.23 3.32 11.19
CA ILE A 127 -6.25 4.74 10.79
C ILE A 127 -7.69 5.29 10.80
N ALA A 128 -8.68 4.52 10.33
CA ALA A 128 -10.08 4.90 10.33
C ALA A 128 -10.60 5.22 11.74
N ILE A 129 -10.16 4.46 12.75
CA ILE A 129 -10.50 4.69 14.16
C ILE A 129 -9.91 6.01 14.68
N PHE A 130 -8.65 6.32 14.32
CA PHE A 130 -7.97 7.53 14.79
C PHE A 130 -8.32 8.80 14.00
N LEU A 131 -8.72 8.68 12.72
CA LEU A 131 -9.18 9.79 11.86
C LEU A 131 -10.71 9.92 11.74
N PRO A 132 -11.48 9.25 12.61
CA PRO A 132 -12.88 8.84 12.40
C PRO A 132 -13.38 8.89 10.94
N SER A 133 -12.73 8.16 10.03
CA SER A 133 -13.05 8.17 8.60
C SER A 133 -13.50 6.80 8.11
N LEU A 134 -14.79 6.65 7.79
CA LEU A 134 -15.33 5.41 7.24
C LEU A 134 -14.71 5.05 5.89
N TRP A 135 -14.26 6.04 5.12
CA TRP A 135 -13.60 5.79 3.84
C TRP A 135 -12.26 5.09 4.01
N PHE A 136 -11.54 5.40 5.09
CA PHE A 136 -10.31 4.68 5.44
C PHE A 136 -10.58 3.22 5.80
N ALA A 137 -11.75 2.88 6.34
CA ALA A 137 -12.08 1.52 6.72
C ALA A 137 -12.15 0.55 5.54
N PHE A 138 -12.24 1.05 4.30
CA PHE A 138 -12.26 0.26 3.06
C PHE A 138 -11.02 0.46 2.18
N ALA A 139 -10.01 1.18 2.68
CA ALA A 139 -8.88 1.57 1.86
C ALA A 139 -8.00 0.36 1.46
N GLY A 140 -7.87 -0.65 2.30
CA GLY A 140 -7.12 -1.86 1.97
C GLY A 140 -7.80 -2.74 0.93
N PHE A 141 -9.13 -2.82 0.95
CA PHE A 141 -9.93 -3.40 -0.14
C PHE A 141 -9.66 -2.68 -1.47
N ALA A 142 -9.68 -1.35 -1.46
CA ALA A 142 -9.44 -0.57 -2.67
C ALA A 142 -7.99 -0.75 -3.17
N VAL A 143 -6.98 -0.69 -2.29
CA VAL A 143 -5.57 -0.91 -2.67
C VAL A 143 -5.36 -2.32 -3.23
N SER A 144 -5.83 -3.36 -2.56
CA SER A 144 -5.69 -4.75 -3.06
C SER A 144 -6.33 -4.93 -4.43
N THR A 145 -7.48 -4.29 -4.67
CA THR A 145 -8.17 -4.28 -5.97
C THR A 145 -7.38 -3.53 -7.05
N ILE A 146 -6.80 -2.37 -6.73
CA ILE A 146 -5.91 -1.62 -7.63
C ILE A 146 -4.73 -2.52 -8.06
N TYR A 147 -4.06 -3.19 -7.12
CA TYR A 147 -2.96 -4.09 -7.44
C TYR A 147 -3.41 -5.25 -8.33
N ALA A 148 -4.52 -5.90 -7.99
CA ALA A 148 -5.08 -7.00 -8.77
C ALA A 148 -5.40 -6.60 -10.22
N ILE A 149 -5.96 -5.41 -10.43
CA ILE A 149 -6.23 -4.85 -11.75
C ILE A 149 -4.92 -4.55 -12.48
N CYS A 150 -3.98 -3.83 -11.86
CA CYS A 150 -2.71 -3.49 -12.51
C CYS A 150 -1.93 -4.73 -12.94
N TRP A 151 -1.87 -5.77 -12.10
CA TRP A 151 -1.22 -7.03 -12.48
C TRP A 151 -1.99 -7.74 -13.60
N SER A 152 -3.31 -7.75 -13.55
CA SER A 152 -4.13 -8.33 -14.63
C SER A 152 -3.99 -7.58 -15.97
N LEU A 153 -3.78 -6.27 -15.95
CA LEU A 153 -3.49 -5.47 -17.14
C LEU A 153 -2.07 -5.72 -17.65
N SER A 154 -1.11 -5.88 -16.74
CA SER A 154 0.27 -6.22 -17.09
C SER A 154 0.39 -7.56 -17.78
N ASP A 155 -0.38 -8.56 -17.33
CA ASP A 155 -0.42 -9.90 -17.95
C ASP A 155 -0.93 -9.86 -19.40
N LYS A 156 -1.73 -8.84 -19.74
CA LYS A 156 -2.26 -8.61 -21.09
C LYS A 156 -1.42 -7.63 -21.93
N ASP A 157 -0.29 -7.19 -21.40
CA ASP A 157 0.56 -6.13 -21.98
C ASP A 157 -0.19 -4.79 -22.21
N GLU A 158 -1.28 -4.54 -21.47
CA GLU A 158 -2.09 -3.32 -21.55
C GLU A 158 -1.45 -2.15 -20.76
N LEU A 159 -0.38 -2.42 -20.00
CA LEU A 159 0.39 -1.38 -19.31
C LEU A 159 1.53 -0.79 -20.15
N HIS A 160 1.67 -1.18 -21.42
CA HIS A 160 2.59 -0.58 -22.39
C HIS A 160 4.04 -0.43 -21.86
N GLY A 161 4.58 -1.49 -21.24
CA GLY A 161 5.94 -1.49 -20.68
C GLY A 161 6.11 -0.88 -19.29
N HIS A 162 5.04 -0.37 -18.67
CA HIS A 162 5.05 0.03 -17.27
C HIS A 162 4.89 -1.17 -16.33
N ARG A 163 5.70 -1.24 -15.25
CA ARG A 163 5.58 -2.30 -14.25
C ARG A 163 4.28 -2.18 -13.45
N ALA A 164 3.50 -3.27 -13.37
CA ALA A 164 2.25 -3.37 -12.62
C ALA A 164 2.31 -2.74 -11.23
N THR A 165 3.29 -3.17 -10.42
CA THR A 165 3.53 -2.63 -9.08
C THR A 165 3.65 -1.12 -9.06
N ARG A 166 4.40 -0.54 -10.00
CA ARG A 166 4.67 0.91 -10.01
C ARG A 166 3.38 1.68 -10.28
N VAL A 167 2.58 1.21 -11.24
CA VAL A 167 1.28 1.81 -11.54
C VAL A 167 0.34 1.68 -10.33
N ALA A 168 0.29 0.50 -9.70
CA ALA A 168 -0.53 0.26 -8.53
C ALA A 168 -0.13 1.15 -7.34
N GLU A 169 1.16 1.34 -7.09
CA GLU A 169 1.67 2.22 -6.03
C GLU A 169 1.29 3.68 -6.27
N ILE A 170 1.34 4.16 -7.51
CA ILE A 170 0.92 5.52 -7.87
C ILE A 170 -0.60 5.70 -7.63
N LEU A 171 -1.42 4.78 -8.15
CA LEU A 171 -2.87 4.85 -8.00
C LEU A 171 -3.32 4.72 -6.55
N SER A 172 -2.64 3.87 -5.78
CA SER A 172 -2.91 3.71 -4.35
C SER A 172 -2.49 4.95 -3.54
N GLY A 173 -1.37 5.59 -3.91
CA GLY A 173 -0.93 6.85 -3.31
C GLY A 173 -1.87 8.03 -3.60
N LEU A 174 -2.38 8.12 -4.82
CA LEU A 174 -3.44 9.08 -5.18
C LEU A 174 -4.67 8.91 -4.26
N MET A 175 -5.12 7.67 -4.14
CA MET A 175 -6.30 7.32 -3.34
C MET A 175 -6.08 7.64 -1.86
N SER A 176 -4.96 7.22 -1.27
CA SER A 176 -4.70 7.46 0.14
C SER A 176 -4.51 8.95 0.45
N GLY A 177 -3.86 9.71 -0.44
CA GLY A 177 -3.78 11.17 -0.34
C GLY A 177 -5.15 11.84 -0.34
N LEU A 178 -6.08 11.37 -1.19
CA LEU A 178 -7.48 11.82 -1.19
C LEU A 178 -8.20 11.48 0.13
N LEU A 179 -8.00 10.27 0.64
CA LEU A 179 -8.62 9.84 1.90
C LEU A 179 -8.15 10.65 3.11
N LEU A 180 -6.88 11.09 3.14
CA LEU A 180 -6.32 11.87 4.26
C LEU A 180 -6.86 13.29 4.38
N ILE A 181 -7.42 13.84 3.30
CA ILE A 181 -7.79 15.26 3.22
C ILE A 181 -9.31 15.51 3.14
N ILE A 182 -10.10 14.44 3.01
CA ILE A 182 -11.57 14.43 3.06
C ILE A 182 -11.98 14.17 4.51
#